data_AF-A0A0S3UIZ2-F1
#
_entry.id   AF-A0A0S3UIZ2-F1
#
_cell.length_a   1.000
_cell.length_b   1.000
_cell.length_c   1.000
_cell.angle_alpha   90.00
_cell.angle_beta   90.00
_cell.angle_gamma   90.00
#
_symmetry.space_group_name_H-M   'P 1'
#
loop_
_entity.id
_entity.type
_entity.pdbx_description
1 polymer ?
#
loop_
_entity_poly.entity_id
_entity_poly.type
_entity_poly.pdbx_seq_one_letter_code
_entity_poly.pdbx_strand_id
1 'polypeptide(L)'
;MAANGARRLIEISDTLPPYFQEYLTKVRCINLEKAMPFLKCISYEVRGRRYQAIGFANLSGGYELRDDKTFKGTIAPKDITPIFTDRAEPVCIFEGFMDFLSFLSMKEEITNHCLVMNSVSNVARTIRYLNDRHLTHIRAFLDNDEAGRRTVQDFIKAGFHVEDMNIHYKDFKDLNEYHVSCVREQQKRKAQEQIHISITGQNKKSKQVKLKMK
;
A
#
# COMPACT_ATOMS: atom_id res chain seq x y z
N MET A 1 -20.66 -33.70 -11.12
CA MET A 1 -20.07 -32.94 -9.99
C MET A 1 -18.88 -32.16 -10.52
N ALA A 2 -19.00 -30.85 -10.69
CA ALA A 2 -17.90 -30.03 -11.21
C ALA A 2 -16.91 -29.75 -10.10
N ALA A 3 -15.68 -30.23 -10.26
CA ALA A 3 -14.54 -29.77 -9.49
C ALA A 3 -14.37 -28.27 -9.75
N ASN A 4 -14.50 -27.39 -8.75
CA ASN A 4 -13.83 -26.11 -8.86
C ASN A 4 -13.60 -25.41 -7.52
N GLY A 5 -12.38 -25.55 -7.00
CA GLY A 5 -11.86 -24.63 -5.97
C GLY A 5 -11.48 -23.26 -6.53
N ALA A 6 -11.64 -23.02 -7.85
CA ALA A 6 -11.36 -21.74 -8.47
C ALA A 6 -12.37 -20.67 -8.05
N ARG A 7 -11.89 -19.44 -7.90
CA ARG A 7 -12.72 -18.27 -7.63
C ARG A 7 -13.49 -17.89 -8.90
N ARG A 8 -14.81 -17.89 -8.83
CA ARG A 8 -15.68 -17.39 -9.89
C ARG A 8 -16.01 -15.92 -9.61
N LEU A 9 -15.55 -15.02 -10.48
CA LEU A 9 -15.93 -13.61 -10.42
C LEU A 9 -17.45 -13.47 -10.62
N ILE A 10 -18.10 -12.69 -9.76
CA ILE A 10 -19.54 -12.38 -9.85
C ILE A 10 -19.73 -10.95 -10.33
N GLU A 11 -19.07 -9.98 -9.69
CA GLU A 11 -19.30 -8.56 -9.92
C GLU A 11 -18.05 -7.76 -9.60
N ILE A 12 -17.87 -6.66 -10.32
CA ILE A 12 -16.85 -5.64 -10.10
C ILE A 12 -17.57 -4.31 -9.89
N SER A 13 -17.33 -3.65 -8.77
CA SER A 13 -17.87 -2.32 -8.48
C SER A 13 -16.75 -1.31 -8.28
N ASP A 14 -16.96 -0.10 -8.79
CA ASP A 14 -16.06 1.05 -8.63
C ASP A 14 -16.15 1.68 -7.23
N THR A 15 -17.12 1.26 -6.42
CA THR A 15 -17.33 1.76 -5.07
C THR A 15 -16.93 0.70 -4.05
N LEU A 16 -16.14 1.11 -3.05
CA LEU A 16 -15.82 0.26 -1.91
C LEU A 16 -16.89 0.41 -0.83
N PRO A 17 -17.44 -0.70 -0.29
CA PRO A 17 -18.27 -0.67 0.90
C PRO A 17 -17.60 0.04 2.10
N PRO A 18 -18.38 0.63 3.03
CA PRO A 18 -17.84 1.39 4.16
C PRO A 18 -16.79 0.63 4.99
N TYR A 19 -16.97 -0.67 5.22
CA TYR A 19 -16.03 -1.46 6.02
C TYR A 19 -14.65 -1.62 5.36
N PHE A 20 -14.57 -1.66 4.02
CA PHE A 20 -13.28 -1.62 3.32
C PHE A 20 -12.65 -0.23 3.36
N GLN A 21 -13.45 0.84 3.27
CA GLN A 21 -12.96 2.20 3.43
C GLN A 21 -12.41 2.43 4.84
N GLU A 22 -13.10 1.94 5.87
CA GLU A 22 -12.65 1.98 7.26
C GLU A 22 -11.37 1.16 7.46
N TYR A 23 -11.28 -0.03 6.87
CA TYR A 23 -10.04 -0.81 6.90
C TYR A 23 -8.87 -0.03 6.29
N LEU A 24 -9.04 0.50 5.08
CA LEU A 24 -7.98 1.25 4.40
C LEU A 24 -7.55 2.48 5.19
N THR A 25 -8.51 3.28 5.67
CA THR A 25 -8.23 4.56 6.36
C THR A 25 -7.83 4.37 7.82
N LYS A 26 -8.57 3.56 8.58
CA LYS A 26 -8.39 3.42 10.03
C LYS A 26 -7.45 2.30 10.41
N VAL A 27 -7.21 1.28 9.58
CA VAL A 27 -6.25 0.20 9.92
C VAL A 27 -4.95 0.37 9.16
N ARG A 28 -5.04 0.64 7.86
CA ARG A 28 -3.88 0.73 6.96
C ARG A 28 -3.36 2.15 6.76
N CYS A 29 -4.03 3.16 7.36
CA CYS A 29 -3.70 4.58 7.27
C CYS A 29 -3.55 5.10 5.82
N ILE A 30 -4.28 4.51 4.87
CA ILE A 30 -4.24 4.86 3.45
C ILE A 30 -5.11 6.10 3.19
N ASN A 31 -4.57 7.03 2.39
CA ASN A 31 -5.34 8.14 1.84
C ASN A 31 -6.31 7.59 0.78
N LEU A 32 -7.60 7.58 1.13
CA LEU A 32 -8.64 6.99 0.30
C LEU A 32 -8.82 7.73 -1.04
N GLU A 33 -8.69 9.06 -1.04
CA GLU A 33 -8.84 9.87 -2.26
C GLU A 33 -7.79 9.48 -3.32
N LYS A 34 -6.54 9.29 -2.89
CA LYS A 34 -5.45 8.85 -3.77
C LYS A 34 -5.56 7.38 -4.17
N ALA A 35 -6.11 6.53 -3.30
CA ALA A 35 -6.18 5.09 -3.51
C ALA A 35 -7.37 4.65 -4.38
N MET A 36 -8.53 5.27 -4.24
CA MET A 36 -9.78 4.87 -4.90
C MET A 36 -9.67 4.66 -6.43
N PRO A 37 -8.92 5.48 -7.20
CA PRO A 37 -8.76 5.26 -8.64
C PRO A 37 -8.20 3.87 -9.01
N PHE A 38 -7.48 3.21 -8.09
CA PHE A 38 -6.83 1.93 -8.32
C PHE A 38 -7.61 0.72 -7.80
N LEU A 39 -8.70 0.95 -7.07
CA LEU A 39 -9.38 -0.09 -6.29
C LEU A 39 -10.78 -0.37 -6.82
N LYS A 40 -11.15 -1.66 -6.78
CA LYS A 40 -12.50 -2.14 -7.07
C LYS A 40 -13.00 -2.97 -5.91
N CYS A 41 -14.31 -3.01 -5.68
CA CYS A 41 -14.91 -4.06 -4.87
C CYS A 41 -15.18 -5.27 -5.76
N ILE A 42 -14.58 -6.40 -5.42
CA ILE A 42 -14.70 -7.66 -6.17
C ILE A 42 -15.59 -8.61 -5.39
N SER A 43 -16.76 -8.92 -5.94
CA SER A 43 -17.63 -9.98 -5.45
C SER A 43 -17.29 -11.28 -6.18
N TYR A 44 -17.01 -12.36 -5.46
CA TYR A 44 -16.64 -13.65 -6.06
C TYR A 44 -17.20 -14.83 -5.26
N GLU A 45 -17.26 -15.99 -5.90
CA GLU A 45 -17.74 -17.24 -5.29
C GLU A 45 -16.63 -18.28 -5.24
N VAL A 46 -16.57 -19.01 -4.12
CA VAL A 46 -15.75 -20.23 -3.98
C VAL A 46 -16.60 -21.29 -3.29
N ARG A 47 -16.71 -22.47 -3.90
CA ARG A 47 -17.44 -23.62 -3.33
C ARG A 47 -18.88 -23.24 -2.88
N GLY A 48 -19.57 -22.45 -3.70
CA GLY A 48 -20.95 -22.00 -3.44
C GLY A 48 -21.10 -20.90 -2.37
N ARG A 49 -20.00 -20.40 -1.79
CA ARG A 49 -20.02 -19.27 -0.85
C ARG A 49 -19.57 -18.00 -1.54
N ARG A 50 -20.30 -16.90 -1.30
CA ARG A 50 -19.98 -15.57 -1.82
C ARG A 50 -19.08 -14.81 -0.86
N TYR A 51 -18.15 -14.06 -1.43
CA TYR A 51 -17.15 -13.26 -0.73
C TYR A 51 -17.01 -11.91 -1.43
N GLN A 52 -16.55 -10.92 -0.68
CA GLN A 52 -16.11 -9.64 -1.22
C GLN A 52 -14.66 -9.37 -0.81
N ALA A 53 -13.92 -8.71 -1.67
CA ALA A 53 -12.56 -8.25 -1.40
C ALA A 53 -12.28 -6.94 -2.13
N ILE A 54 -11.31 -6.19 -1.63
CA ILE A 54 -10.67 -5.10 -2.36
C ILE A 54 -9.86 -5.75 -3.48
N GLY A 55 -10.11 -5.33 -4.71
CA GLY A 55 -9.41 -5.75 -5.91
C GLY A 55 -8.48 -4.67 -6.43
N PHE A 56 -7.28 -5.09 -6.83
CA PHE A 56 -6.29 -4.27 -7.52
C PHE A 56 -5.99 -4.91 -8.87
N ALA A 57 -6.31 -4.20 -9.95
CA ALA A 57 -6.17 -4.74 -11.30
C ALA A 57 -4.71 -4.95 -11.69
N ASN A 58 -4.43 -6.03 -12.42
CA ASN A 58 -3.12 -6.30 -13.00
C ASN A 58 -3.13 -6.20 -14.53
N LEU A 59 -1.93 -6.21 -15.14
CA LEU A 59 -1.73 -5.97 -16.57
C LEU A 59 -2.48 -6.97 -17.48
N SER A 60 -2.70 -8.20 -17.00
CA SER A 60 -3.40 -9.25 -17.77
C SER A 60 -4.91 -9.31 -17.50
N GLY A 61 -5.50 -8.30 -16.86
CA GLY A 61 -6.94 -8.25 -16.57
C GLY A 61 -7.40 -9.12 -15.40
N GLY A 62 -6.47 -9.64 -14.60
CA GLY A 62 -6.76 -10.26 -13.31
C GLY A 62 -6.79 -9.25 -12.17
N TYR A 63 -7.06 -9.73 -10.95
CA TYR A 63 -7.15 -8.89 -9.76
C TYR A 63 -6.41 -9.51 -8.58
N GLU A 64 -5.53 -8.75 -7.94
CA GLU A 64 -5.06 -9.09 -6.60
C GLU A 64 -6.10 -8.69 -5.56
N LEU A 65 -6.32 -9.55 -4.59
CA LEU A 65 -7.41 -9.45 -3.62
C LEU A 65 -6.88 -9.27 -2.21
N ARG A 66 -7.53 -8.38 -1.46
CA ARG A 66 -7.32 -8.15 -0.03
C ARG A 66 -8.68 -8.03 0.67
N ASP A 67 -8.87 -8.77 1.76
CA ASP A 67 -10.01 -8.52 2.64
C ASP A 67 -9.65 -7.51 3.74
N ASP A 68 -10.61 -7.21 4.61
CA ASP A 68 -10.46 -6.38 5.79
C ASP A 68 -9.77 -7.09 6.97
N LYS A 69 -9.27 -8.31 6.76
CA LYS A 69 -8.62 -9.17 7.75
C LYS A 69 -7.23 -9.58 7.24
N THR A 70 -6.99 -10.88 7.12
CA THR A 70 -5.67 -11.47 6.80
C THR A 70 -5.60 -12.08 5.41
N PHE A 71 -6.72 -12.19 4.69
CA PHE A 71 -6.75 -12.84 3.40
C PHE A 71 -5.93 -12.05 2.37
N LYS A 72 -5.16 -12.79 1.58
CA LYS A 72 -4.54 -12.35 0.32
C LYS A 72 -4.90 -13.39 -0.73
N GLY A 73 -5.32 -12.95 -1.91
CA GLY A 73 -5.69 -13.85 -2.99
C GLY A 73 -5.62 -13.17 -4.34
N THR A 74 -6.10 -13.88 -5.37
CA THR A 74 -6.09 -13.38 -6.74
C THR A 74 -7.31 -13.94 -7.49
N ILE A 75 -7.93 -13.13 -8.35
CA ILE A 75 -8.69 -13.58 -9.52
C ILE A 75 -7.69 -13.70 -10.67
N ALA A 76 -7.49 -14.91 -11.16
CA ALA A 76 -6.54 -15.18 -12.23
C ALA A 76 -6.88 -14.37 -13.50
N PRO A 77 -5.87 -14.02 -14.31
CA PRO A 77 -4.44 -14.36 -14.17
C PRO A 77 -3.70 -13.53 -13.11
N LYS A 78 -2.56 -14.03 -12.62
CA LYS A 78 -1.60 -13.24 -11.83
C LYS A 78 -0.66 -12.50 -12.78
N ASP A 79 -0.37 -11.24 -12.47
CA ASP A 79 0.55 -10.43 -13.26
C ASP A 79 1.11 -9.24 -12.45
N ILE A 80 2.07 -8.52 -13.01
CA ILE A 80 2.53 -7.21 -12.53
C ILE A 80 1.50 -6.12 -12.87
N THR A 81 1.59 -4.98 -12.19
CA THR A 81 0.81 -3.77 -12.48
C THR A 81 1.74 -2.57 -12.66
N PRO A 82 2.08 -2.18 -13.90
CA PRO A 82 2.76 -0.92 -14.17
C PRO A 82 1.82 0.28 -13.98
N ILE A 83 2.34 1.37 -13.43
CA ILE A 83 1.58 2.55 -13.04
C ILE A 83 2.42 3.80 -13.30
N PHE A 84 1.79 4.87 -13.79
CA PHE A 84 2.47 6.12 -14.14
C PHE A 84 3.67 5.89 -15.08
N THR A 85 3.47 5.09 -16.13
CA THR A 85 4.53 4.64 -17.05
C THR A 85 5.14 5.78 -17.88
N ASP A 86 4.52 6.96 -17.85
CA ASP A 86 4.98 8.21 -18.47
C ASP A 86 5.91 9.03 -17.56
N ARG A 87 6.17 8.58 -16.33
CA ARG A 87 7.04 9.24 -15.35
C ARG A 87 8.49 8.76 -15.45
N ALA A 88 9.39 9.54 -14.87
CA ALA A 88 10.83 9.32 -15.00
C ALA A 88 11.36 8.22 -14.06
N GLU A 89 12.55 7.73 -14.37
CA GLU A 89 13.35 6.89 -13.47
C GLU A 89 13.84 7.69 -12.24
N PRO A 90 14.18 7.04 -11.11
CA PRO A 90 14.15 5.59 -10.87
C PRO A 90 12.72 5.02 -10.84
N VAL A 91 12.54 3.77 -11.25
CA VAL A 91 11.25 3.08 -11.16
C VAL A 91 11.04 2.59 -9.72
N CYS A 92 9.96 3.01 -9.07
CA CYS A 92 9.56 2.52 -7.76
C CYS A 92 8.89 1.15 -7.90
N ILE A 93 9.55 0.08 -7.43
CA ILE A 93 9.04 -1.29 -7.46
C ILE A 93 8.48 -1.65 -6.09
N PHE A 94 7.24 -2.12 -6.04
CA PHE A 94 6.57 -2.56 -4.81
C PHE A 94 6.28 -4.06 -4.84
N GLU A 95 6.48 -4.76 -3.73
CA GLU A 95 6.15 -6.18 -3.65
C GLU A 95 4.63 -6.43 -3.78
N GLY A 96 3.84 -5.70 -3.00
CA GLY A 96 2.38 -5.76 -3.01
C GLY A 96 1.73 -4.40 -3.21
N PHE A 97 0.45 -4.40 -3.61
CA PHE A 97 -0.26 -3.15 -3.86
C PHE A 97 -0.51 -2.34 -2.57
N MET A 98 -0.54 -2.98 -1.39
CA MET A 98 -0.70 -2.25 -0.13
C MET A 98 0.48 -1.31 0.16
N ASP A 99 1.69 -1.71 -0.20
CA ASP A 99 2.89 -0.87 -0.08
C ASP A 99 2.84 0.29 -1.05
N PHE A 100 2.39 0.05 -2.29
CA PHE A 100 2.15 1.11 -3.26
C PHE A 100 1.11 2.12 -2.75
N LEU A 101 -0.02 1.67 -2.19
CA LEU A 101 -1.01 2.58 -1.61
C LEU A 101 -0.45 3.39 -0.42
N SER A 102 0.41 2.78 0.39
CA SER A 102 1.12 3.50 1.47
C SER A 102 2.02 4.57 0.91
N PHE A 103 2.83 4.24 -0.11
CA PHE A 103 3.67 5.21 -0.80
C PHE A 103 2.87 6.39 -1.37
N LEU A 104 1.74 6.11 -2.03
CA LEU A 104 0.81 7.15 -2.50
C LEU A 104 0.32 8.05 -1.37
N SER A 105 0.07 7.47 -0.19
CA SER A 105 -0.42 8.20 0.98
C SER A 105 0.65 9.09 1.62
N MET A 106 1.92 8.71 1.49
CA MET A 106 3.08 9.43 2.06
C MET A 106 3.57 10.58 1.19
N LYS A 107 3.34 10.53 -0.12
CA LYS A 107 3.84 11.52 -1.08
C LYS A 107 2.78 12.54 -1.43
N GLU A 108 3.17 13.81 -1.56
CA GLU A 108 2.29 14.86 -2.10
C GLU A 108 2.04 14.63 -3.59
N GLU A 109 3.12 14.46 -4.36
CA GLU A 109 3.12 14.20 -5.80
C GLU A 109 3.94 12.94 -6.14
N ILE A 110 3.49 12.20 -7.16
CA ILE A 110 4.22 11.05 -7.70
C ILE A 110 4.90 11.42 -9.02
N THR A 111 6.22 11.51 -8.96
CA THR A 111 7.06 11.92 -10.09
C THR A 111 7.77 10.74 -10.78
N ASN A 112 7.69 9.54 -10.18
CA ASN A 112 8.38 8.34 -10.64
C ASN A 112 7.43 7.32 -11.27
N HIS A 113 7.93 6.58 -12.25
CA HIS A 113 7.27 5.38 -12.74
C HIS A 113 7.15 4.38 -11.58
N CYS A 114 5.98 3.82 -11.38
CA CYS A 114 5.72 2.82 -10.35
C CYS A 114 5.38 1.47 -10.97
N LEU A 115 5.81 0.38 -10.34
CA LEU A 115 5.41 -0.98 -10.73
C LEU A 115 5.13 -1.79 -9.48
N VAL A 116 3.93 -2.37 -9.41
CA VAL A 116 3.57 -3.31 -8.36
C VAL A 116 3.79 -4.73 -8.89
N MET A 117 4.67 -5.49 -8.26
CA MET A 117 4.94 -6.87 -8.67
C MET A 117 3.77 -7.80 -8.36
N ASN A 118 2.95 -7.42 -7.37
CA ASN A 118 1.84 -8.18 -6.79
C ASN A 118 2.26 -9.45 -6.03
N SER A 119 3.47 -9.96 -6.30
CA SER A 119 4.16 -11.01 -5.57
C SER A 119 5.60 -11.10 -6.08
N VAL A 120 6.54 -11.47 -5.21
CA VAL A 120 7.91 -11.88 -5.60
C VAL A 120 7.94 -12.99 -6.66
N SER A 121 6.89 -13.80 -6.79
CA SER A 121 6.78 -14.80 -7.86
C SER A 121 6.77 -14.20 -9.27
N ASN A 122 6.49 -12.90 -9.40
CA ASN A 122 6.55 -12.18 -10.67
C ASN A 122 7.92 -11.53 -10.96
N VAL A 123 8.97 -11.76 -10.16
CA VAL A 123 10.30 -11.13 -10.34
C VAL A 123 10.84 -11.27 -11.77
N ALA A 124 10.80 -12.47 -12.35
CA ALA A 124 11.27 -12.71 -13.72
C ALA A 124 10.47 -11.91 -14.76
N ARG A 125 9.17 -11.72 -14.50
CA ARG A 125 8.30 -10.92 -15.36
C ARG A 125 8.59 -9.42 -15.22
N THR A 126 8.83 -8.95 -13.99
CA THR A 126 9.26 -7.58 -13.71
C THR A 126 10.57 -7.26 -14.41
N ILE A 127 11.57 -8.14 -14.30
CA ILE A 127 12.87 -7.99 -14.98
C ILE A 127 12.68 -7.86 -16.49
N ARG A 128 11.88 -8.75 -17.10
CA ARG A 128 11.59 -8.68 -18.55
C ARG A 128 10.91 -7.36 -18.92
N TYR A 129 9.88 -6.95 -18.16
CA TYR A 129 9.16 -5.71 -18.41
C TYR A 129 10.08 -4.46 -18.39
N LEU A 130 11.02 -4.40 -17.44
CA LEU A 130 11.97 -3.29 -17.30
C LEU A 130 12.98 -3.28 -18.46
N ASN A 131 13.55 -4.45 -18.79
CA ASN A 131 14.49 -4.59 -19.90
C ASN A 131 13.89 -4.22 -21.26
N ASP A 132 12.68 -4.69 -21.55
CA ASP A 132 11.95 -4.39 -22.79
C ASP A 132 11.70 -2.87 -22.98
N ARG A 133 11.78 -2.10 -21.89
CA ARG A 133 11.57 -0.63 -21.87
C ARG A 133 12.84 0.16 -21.62
N HIS A 134 14.00 -0.50 -21.56
CA HIS A 134 15.29 0.13 -21.27
C HIS A 134 15.31 0.91 -19.94
N LEU A 135 14.54 0.46 -18.95
CA LEU A 135 14.54 1.03 -17.60
C LEU A 135 15.61 0.30 -16.80
N THR A 136 16.60 1.02 -16.29
CA THR A 136 17.83 0.45 -15.70
C THR A 136 18.01 0.78 -14.23
N HIS A 137 17.31 1.80 -13.71
CA HIS A 137 17.42 2.27 -12.34
C HIS A 137 16.11 2.07 -11.58
N ILE A 138 16.18 1.32 -10.47
CA ILE A 138 15.02 1.01 -9.64
C ILE A 138 15.20 1.41 -8.18
N ARG A 139 14.10 1.81 -7.55
CA ARG A 139 13.94 1.87 -6.09
C ARG A 139 13.08 0.71 -5.63
N ALA A 140 13.65 -0.21 -4.87
CA ALA A 140 12.98 -1.43 -4.46
C ALA A 140 12.35 -1.25 -3.07
N PHE A 141 11.01 -1.29 -3.00
CA PHE A 141 10.21 -1.30 -1.78
C PHE A 141 9.65 -2.71 -1.55
N LEU A 142 10.46 -3.61 -0.99
CA LEU A 142 10.13 -5.02 -0.81
C LEU A 142 9.95 -5.38 0.67
N ASP A 143 9.34 -6.53 0.95
CA ASP A 143 9.19 -7.01 2.33
C ASP A 143 10.57 -7.29 2.95
N ASN A 144 10.72 -7.05 4.25
CA ASN A 144 11.93 -7.32 5.04
C ASN A 144 12.12 -8.81 5.38
N ASP A 145 11.71 -9.70 4.48
CA ASP A 145 11.87 -11.14 4.61
C ASP A 145 12.93 -11.69 3.64
N GLU A 146 13.13 -13.02 3.68
CA GLU A 146 14.11 -13.67 2.82
C GLU A 146 13.72 -13.58 1.33
N ALA A 147 12.43 -13.59 1.02
CA ALA A 147 11.96 -13.53 -0.36
C ALA A 147 12.18 -12.13 -0.96
N GLY A 148 11.89 -11.07 -0.20
CA GLY A 148 12.19 -9.70 -0.58
C GLY A 148 13.70 -9.49 -0.80
N ARG A 149 14.55 -9.92 0.16
CA ARG A 149 16.02 -9.84 0.01
C ARG A 149 16.55 -10.59 -1.20
N ARG A 150 16.05 -11.80 -1.48
CA ARG A 150 16.43 -12.55 -2.69
C ARG A 150 16.02 -11.81 -3.97
N THR A 151 14.83 -11.20 -3.96
CA THR A 151 14.34 -10.43 -5.11
C THR A 151 15.21 -9.20 -5.41
N VAL A 152 15.71 -8.49 -4.38
CA VAL A 152 16.73 -7.43 -4.58
C VAL A 152 17.98 -7.98 -5.27
N GLN A 153 18.47 -9.14 -4.83
CA GLN A 153 19.65 -9.78 -5.44
C GLN A 153 19.39 -10.21 -6.88
N ASP A 154 18.19 -10.68 -7.20
CA ASP A 154 17.82 -11.05 -8.57
C ASP A 154 17.82 -9.83 -9.50
N PHE A 155 17.38 -8.66 -9.04
CA PHE A 155 17.50 -7.41 -9.79
C PHE A 155 18.96 -7.01 -10.01
N ILE A 156 19.79 -7.07 -8.97
CA ILE A 156 21.23 -6.74 -9.10
C ILE A 156 21.92 -7.67 -10.11
N LYS A 157 21.64 -8.99 -10.03
CA LYS A 157 22.19 -9.98 -10.98
C LYS A 157 21.71 -9.77 -12.41
N ALA A 158 20.50 -9.24 -12.58
CA ALA A 158 19.96 -8.88 -13.89
C ALA A 158 20.54 -7.57 -14.46
N GLY A 159 21.42 -6.88 -13.72
CA GLY A 159 22.14 -5.70 -14.18
C GLY A 159 21.47 -4.36 -13.87
N PHE A 160 20.41 -4.34 -13.06
CA PHE A 160 19.78 -3.08 -12.65
C PHE A 160 20.62 -2.35 -11.60
N HIS A 161 20.61 -1.01 -11.65
CA HIS A 161 21.02 -0.19 -10.52
C HIS A 161 19.88 -0.16 -9.50
N VAL A 162 20.13 -0.71 -8.31
CA VAL A 162 19.08 -0.91 -7.29
C VAL A 162 19.36 -0.05 -6.06
N GLU A 163 18.47 0.89 -5.79
CA GLU A 163 18.34 1.54 -4.48
C GLU A 163 17.42 0.68 -3.60
N ASP A 164 17.99 -0.03 -2.62
CA ASP A 164 17.22 -0.80 -1.65
C ASP A 164 16.60 0.13 -0.60
N MET A 165 15.27 0.30 -0.67
CA MET A 165 14.54 1.24 0.19
C MET A 165 14.23 0.66 1.57
N ASN A 166 14.48 -0.63 1.81
CA ASN A 166 14.27 -1.28 3.10
C ASN A 166 15.08 -0.61 4.22
N ILE A 167 16.18 0.10 3.88
CA ILE A 167 16.98 0.89 4.82
C ILE A 167 16.13 1.88 5.64
N HIS A 168 15.02 2.37 5.08
CA HIS A 168 14.15 3.36 5.71
C HIS A 168 13.12 2.75 6.67
N TYR A 169 12.89 1.44 6.60
CA TYR A 169 11.89 0.73 7.40
C TYR A 169 12.37 -0.63 7.90
N LYS A 170 13.68 -0.77 8.14
CA LYS A 170 14.35 -2.02 8.55
C LYS A 170 13.74 -2.74 9.76
N ASP A 171 13.09 -1.99 10.66
CA ASP A 171 12.48 -2.51 11.90
C ASP A 171 11.01 -2.93 11.71
N PHE A 172 10.50 -2.87 10.47
CA PHE A 172 9.13 -3.19 10.08
C PHE A 172 9.12 -4.29 9.04
N LYS A 173 8.04 -5.06 8.96
CA LYS A 173 7.92 -6.11 7.96
C LYS A 173 7.90 -5.53 6.54
N ASP A 174 7.11 -4.50 6.33
CA ASP A 174 6.84 -3.92 5.01
C ASP A 174 6.64 -2.41 5.11
N LEU A 175 6.53 -1.74 3.95
CA LEU A 175 6.36 -0.29 3.89
C LEU A 175 5.01 0.13 4.50
N ASN A 176 3.96 -0.70 4.35
CA ASN A 176 2.67 -0.41 4.95
C ASN A 176 2.72 -0.38 6.49
N GLU A 177 3.41 -1.33 7.12
CA GLU A 177 3.56 -1.38 8.57
C GLU A 177 4.33 -0.15 9.08
N TYR A 178 5.41 0.23 8.39
CA TYR A 178 6.15 1.46 8.68
C TYR A 178 5.26 2.70 8.59
N HIS A 179 4.53 2.87 7.49
CA HIS A 179 3.63 4.00 7.28
C HIS A 179 2.58 4.12 8.40
N VAL A 180 1.94 2.99 8.74
CA VAL A 180 0.97 2.96 9.84
C VAL A 180 1.61 3.41 11.14
N SER A 181 2.79 2.89 11.49
CA SER A 181 3.54 3.28 12.69
C SER A 181 3.80 4.79 12.72
N CYS A 182 4.33 5.36 11.64
CA CYS A 182 4.57 6.80 11.53
C CYS A 182 3.30 7.64 11.75
N VAL A 183 2.19 7.27 11.11
CA VAL A 183 0.91 7.98 11.27
C VAL A 183 0.42 7.91 12.72
N ARG A 184 0.55 6.76 13.40
CA ARG A 184 0.15 6.61 14.80
C ARG A 184 1.00 7.45 15.74
N GLU A 185 2.32 7.46 15.54
CA GLU A 185 3.20 8.28 16.36
C GLU A 185 2.93 9.77 16.17
N GLN A 186 2.64 10.23 14.95
CA GLN A 186 2.22 11.61 14.71
C GLN A 186 0.88 11.95 15.38
N GLN A 187 -0.10 11.04 15.34
CA GLN A 187 -1.39 11.24 16.01
C GLN A 187 -1.24 11.34 17.53
N LYS A 188 -0.40 10.49 18.14
CA LYS A 188 -0.09 10.55 19.58
C LYS A 188 0.57 11.87 19.96
N ARG A 189 1.57 12.33 19.20
CA ARG A 189 2.26 13.61 19.45
C ARG A 189 1.28 14.79 19.38
N LYS A 190 0.45 14.84 18.35
CA LYS A 190 -0.59 15.89 18.20
C LYS A 190 -1.59 15.89 19.37
N ALA A 191 -2.01 14.70 19.83
CA ALA A 191 -2.91 14.59 20.98
C ALA A 191 -2.25 15.10 22.27
N GLN A 192 -0.97 14.78 22.49
CA GLN A 192 -0.22 15.28 23.65
C GLN A 192 -0.02 16.80 23.62
N GLU A 193 0.29 17.37 22.46
CA GLU A 193 0.41 18.82 22.26
C GLU A 193 -0.92 19.55 22.53
N GLN A 194 -2.04 19.01 22.03
CA GLN A 194 -3.37 19.57 22.27
C GLN A 194 -3.77 19.54 23.75
N ILE A 195 -3.44 18.45 24.47
CA ILE A 195 -3.64 18.35 25.91
C ILE A 195 -2.80 19.42 26.62
N HIS A 196 -1.52 19.57 26.25
CA HIS A 196 -0.63 20.55 26.85
C HIS A 196 -1.10 21.99 26.65
N ILE A 197 -1.54 22.35 25.45
CA ILE A 197 -2.11 23.68 25.13
C ILE A 197 -3.38 23.95 25.93
N SER A 198 -4.24 22.94 26.07
CA SER A 198 -5.49 23.06 26.84
C SER A 198 -5.22 23.34 28.33
N ILE A 199 -4.26 22.63 28.93
CA ILE A 199 -3.86 22.82 30.34
C ILE A 199 -3.20 24.19 30.56
N THR A 200 -2.30 24.62 29.68
CA THR A 200 -1.66 25.94 29.79
C THR A 200 -2.63 27.10 29.53
N GLY A 201 -3.59 26.93 28.62
CA GLY A 201 -4.66 27.90 28.37
C GLY A 201 -5.61 28.07 29.55
N GLN A 202 -5.99 26.98 30.23
CA GLN A 202 -6.79 27.02 31.46
C GLN A 202 -6.04 27.72 32.60
N ASN A 203 -4.74 27.44 32.79
CA ASN A 203 -3.93 28.08 33.82
C ASN A 203 -3.75 29.60 33.63
N LYS A 204 -3.72 30.10 32.38
CA LYS A 204 -3.69 31.55 32.10
C LYS A 204 -5.02 32.24 32.38
N LYS A 205 -6.17 31.62 32.05
CA LYS A 205 -7.50 32.15 32.39
C LYS A 205 -7.72 32.22 33.90
N SER A 206 -7.33 31.19 34.66
CA SER A 206 -7.44 31.18 36.12
C SER A 206 -6.61 32.27 36.80
N LYS A 207 -5.44 32.63 36.24
CA LYS A 207 -4.61 33.73 36.74
C LYS A 207 -5.17 35.13 36.40
N GLN A 208 -5.79 35.31 35.22
CA GLN A 208 -6.42 36.59 34.85
C GLN A 208 -7.70 36.89 35.64
N VAL A 209 -8.50 35.87 35.99
CA VAL A 209 -9.70 36.05 36.81
C VAL A 209 -9.34 36.50 38.24
N LYS A 210 -8.25 35.98 38.82
CA LYS A 210 -7.78 36.39 40.15
C LYS A 210 -7.24 37.83 40.21
N LEU A 211 -6.76 38.40 39.10
CA LEU A 211 -6.27 39.79 39.06
C LEU A 211 -7.37 40.83 38.88
N LYS A 212 -8.56 40.46 38.36
CA LYS A 212 -9.69 41.38 38.14
C LYS A 212 -10.66 41.46 39.33
N MET A 213 -10.46 40.65 40.37
CA MET A 213 -11.26 40.64 41.60
C MET A 213 -10.59 41.38 42.77
N LYS A 214 -9.59 42.22 42.50
CA LYS A 214 -8.94 43.10 43.48
C LYS A 214 -9.18 44.56 43.12
#